data_AF-A0A9D2VWG0-F1
#
_entry.id   AF-A0A9D2VWG0-F1
#
_cell.length_a   1.000
_cell.length_b   1.000
_cell.length_c   1.000
_cell.angle_alpha   90.00
_cell.angle_beta   90.00
_cell.angle_gamma   90.00
#
_symmetry.space_group_name_H-M   'P 1'
#
loop_
_entity.id
_entity.type
_entity.pdbx_description
1 polymer ?
#
loop_
_entity_poly.entity_id
_entity_poly.type
_entity_poly.pdbx_seq_one_letter_code
_entity_poly.pdbx_strand_id
1 'polypeptide(L)'
;DILIQHYAMTGFVSGSPREVLKTSYQADLIDDDIWMEMLKIRNQLAHDYDGVIVKEYCQRIVHEYIDKLWEFRKCVEKILETD
;
A
#
# COMPACT_ATOMS: atom_id res chain seq x y z
N ASP A 1 -11.65 -8.71 3.33
CA ASP A 1 -10.43 -8.09 3.86
C ASP A 1 -9.46 -9.23 4.12
N ILE A 2 -8.36 -9.27 3.36
CA ILE A 2 -7.43 -10.41 3.39
C ILE A 2 -6.77 -10.61 4.75
N LEU A 3 -6.47 -9.52 5.47
CA LEU A 3 -5.85 -9.58 6.79
C LEU A 3 -6.81 -10.17 7.83
N ILE A 4 -8.11 -9.87 7.73
CA ILE A 4 -9.12 -10.46 8.62
C ILE A 4 -9.39 -11.92 8.23
N GLN A 5 -9.62 -12.18 6.95
CA GLN A 5 -10.14 -13.47 6.46
C GLN A 5 -9.08 -14.57 6.47
N HIS A 6 -7.83 -14.25 6.12
CA HIS A 6 -6.76 -15.24 5.99
C HIS A 6 -5.75 -15.19 7.14
N TYR A 7 -5.57 -14.03 7.78
CA TYR A 7 -4.59 -13.86 8.85
C TYR A 7 -5.20 -13.66 10.24
N ALA A 8 -6.54 -13.61 10.35
CA ALA A 8 -7.27 -13.33 11.59
C ALA A 8 -6.80 -12.05 12.31
N MET A 9 -6.17 -11.12 11.58
CA MET A 9 -5.70 -9.86 12.12
C MET A 9 -6.87 -8.87 12.11
N THR A 10 -7.30 -8.42 13.29
CA THR A 10 -8.45 -7.52 13.46
C THR A 10 -8.10 -6.23 14.20
N GLY A 11 -6.86 -6.11 14.70
CA GLY A 11 -6.41 -4.97 15.50
C GLY A 11 -6.32 -3.63 14.77
N PHE A 12 -6.50 -3.62 13.44
CA PHE A 12 -6.47 -2.41 12.60
C PHE A 12 -7.87 -2.00 12.09
N VAL A 13 -8.94 -2.71 12.44
CA VAL A 13 -10.30 -2.48 11.89
C VAL A 13 -10.87 -1.10 12.30
N SER A 14 -10.32 -0.48 13.35
CA SER A 14 -10.56 0.93 13.72
C SER A 14 -9.33 1.84 13.49
N GLY A 15 -8.32 1.34 12.79
CA GLY A 15 -7.00 1.96 12.68
C GLY A 15 -6.85 2.91 11.50
N SER A 16 -5.86 3.80 11.60
CA SER A 16 -5.46 4.71 10.52
C SER A 16 -4.89 3.94 9.31
N PRO A 17 -4.83 4.54 8.10
CA PRO A 17 -4.19 3.91 6.95
C PRO A 17 -2.76 3.43 7.22
N ARG A 18 -2.04 4.10 8.12
CA ARG A 18 -0.70 3.68 8.58
C ARG A 18 -0.73 2.36 9.36
N GLU A 19 -1.73 2.15 10.20
CA GLU A 19 -1.87 0.90 10.96
C GLU A 19 -2.21 -0.27 10.04
N VAL A 20 -3.05 -0.05 9.03
CA VAL A 20 -3.34 -1.05 7.98
C VAL A 20 -2.06 -1.45 7.24
N LEU A 21 -1.24 -0.49 6.82
CA LEU A 21 0.04 -0.78 6.14
C LEU A 21 1.01 -1.53 7.07
N LYS A 22 1.10 -1.12 8.33
CA LYS A 22 1.94 -1.81 9.31
C LYS A 22 1.52 -3.26 9.52
N THR A 23 0.22 -3.53 9.65
CA THR A 23 -0.28 -4.89 9.77
C THR A 23 -0.07 -5.69 8.49
N SER A 24 -0.21 -5.07 7.32
CA SER A 24 0.08 -5.70 6.03
C SER A 24 1.55 -6.11 5.90
N TYR A 25 2.47 -5.28 6.39
CA TYR A 25 3.90 -5.62 6.48
C TYR A 25 4.15 -6.78 7.45
N GLN A 26 3.50 -6.79 8.62
CA GLN A 26 3.60 -7.90 9.59
C GLN A 26 3.06 -9.23 9.05
N ALA A 27 2.18 -9.19 8.05
CA ALA A 27 1.65 -10.37 7.37
C ALA A 27 2.45 -10.76 6.12
N ASP A 28 3.61 -10.12 5.89
CA ASP A 28 4.48 -10.30 4.71
C ASP A 28 3.75 -10.07 3.37
N LEU A 29 2.67 -9.27 3.37
CA LEU A 29 1.91 -8.97 2.15
C LEU A 29 2.55 -7.87 1.31
N ILE A 30 3.28 -6.95 1.96
CA ILE A 30 3.93 -5.78 1.36
C ILE A 30 5.30 -5.54 2.00
N ASP A 31 6.12 -4.70 1.39
CA ASP A 31 7.31 -4.08 2.00
C ASP A 31 6.95 -2.79 2.77
N ASP A 32 7.80 -2.31 3.67
CA ASP A 32 7.43 -1.20 4.59
C ASP A 32 7.62 0.19 3.96
N ASP A 33 8.85 0.53 3.58
CA ASP A 33 9.25 1.92 3.34
C ASP A 33 8.51 2.59 2.18
N ILE A 34 8.34 1.88 1.06
CA ILE A 34 7.75 2.46 -0.15
C ILE A 34 6.24 2.71 0.00
N TRP A 35 5.52 1.85 0.72
CA TRP A 35 4.08 2.03 0.93
C TRP A 35 3.78 3.19 1.88
N MET A 36 4.62 3.35 2.91
CA MET A 36 4.56 4.50 3.80
C MET A 36 4.85 5.81 3.05
N GLU A 37 5.79 5.80 2.11
CA GLU A 37 6.03 6.92 1.19
C GLU A 37 4.81 7.19 0.30
N MET A 38 4.26 6.17 -0.37
CA MET A 38 3.06 6.30 -1.19
C MET A 38 1.90 6.96 -0.43
N LEU A 39 1.69 6.55 0.83
CA LEU A 39 0.65 7.12 1.68
C LEU A 39 0.89 8.63 1.91
N LYS A 40 2.14 9.02 2.19
CA LYS A 40 2.51 10.43 2.38
C LYS A 40 2.33 11.22 1.09
N ILE A 41 2.83 10.74 -0.04
CA ILE A 41 2.73 11.42 -1.34
C ILE A 41 1.27 11.56 -1.76
N ARG A 42 0.44 10.53 -1.58
CA ARG A 42 -1.01 10.61 -1.84
C ARG A 42 -1.66 11.71 -1.01
N ASN A 43 -1.32 11.83 0.28
CA ASN A 43 -1.86 12.89 1.13
C ASN A 43 -1.42 14.28 0.66
N GLN A 44 -0.20 14.41 0.14
CA GLN A 44 0.31 15.68 -0.39
C GLN A 44 -0.28 16.02 -1.77
N LEU A 45 -0.47 15.04 -2.65
CA LEU A 45 -1.06 15.22 -3.98
C LEU A 45 -2.50 15.77 -3.93
N ALA A 46 -3.27 15.42 -2.89
CA ALA A 46 -4.61 15.98 -2.67
C ALA A 46 -4.60 17.51 -2.46
N HIS A 47 -3.43 18.07 -2.15
CA HIS A 47 -3.22 19.50 -1.91
C HIS A 47 -2.31 20.16 -2.97
N ASP A 48 -1.93 19.43 -4.03
CA ASP A 48 -1.01 19.88 -5.08
C ASP A 48 -1.73 20.69 -6.18
N TYR A 49 -2.31 21.84 -5.81
CA TYR A 49 -3.11 22.66 -6.71
C TYR A 49 -2.31 23.32 -7.85
N ASP A 50 -1.00 23.50 -7.68
CA ASP A 50 -0.09 24.07 -8.69
C ASP A 50 0.67 22.99 -9.49
N GLY A 51 0.45 21.71 -9.17
CA GLY A 51 0.98 20.56 -9.91
C GLY A 51 2.49 20.38 -9.75
N VAL A 52 3.09 20.86 -8.67
CA VAL A 52 4.53 20.74 -8.40
C VAL A 52 4.86 19.32 -7.95
N ILE A 53 4.07 18.75 -7.05
CA ILE A 53 4.31 17.43 -6.47
C ILE A 53 4.08 16.36 -7.53
N VAL A 54 3.02 16.46 -8.34
CA VAL A 54 2.79 15.50 -9.41
C VAL A 54 3.92 15.50 -10.43
N LYS A 55 4.51 16.66 -10.76
CA LYS A 55 5.65 16.71 -11.68
C LYS A 55 6.89 16.02 -11.12
N GLU A 56 7.12 16.14 -9.82
CA GLU A 56 8.25 15.51 -9.14
C GLU A 56 8.06 13.99 -9.01
N TYR A 57 6.85 13.54 -8.65
CA TYR A 57 6.60 12.13 -8.29
C TYR A 57 5.98 11.30 -9.42
N CYS A 58 5.51 11.88 -10.51
CA CYS A 58 4.86 11.13 -11.60
C CYS A 58 5.73 9.98 -12.12
N GLN A 59 7.03 10.21 -12.34
CA GLN A 59 7.94 9.16 -12.80
C GLN A 59 8.04 8.01 -11.79
N ARG A 60 8.11 8.32 -10.49
CA ARG A 60 8.15 7.31 -9.43
C ARG A 60 6.83 6.56 -9.30
N ILE A 61 5.70 7.24 -9.45
CA ILE A 61 4.38 6.60 -9.47
C ILE A 61 4.32 5.56 -10.59
N VAL A 62 4.71 5.95 -11.80
CA VAL A 62 4.61 5.09 -12.98
C VAL A 62 5.62 3.94 -12.93
N HIS A 63 6.86 4.20 -12.49
CA HIS A 63 7.95 3.21 -12.59
C HIS A 63 8.25 2.44 -11.29
N GLU A 64 7.77 2.88 -10.13
CA GLU A 64 8.01 2.20 -8.86
C GLU A 64 6.69 1.77 -8.20
N TYR A 65 5.71 2.67 -8.11
CA TYR A 65 4.51 2.39 -7.31
C TYR A 65 3.59 1.38 -8.00
N ILE A 66 3.42 1.48 -9.31
CA ILE A 66 2.64 0.51 -10.10
C ILE A 66 3.23 -0.89 -9.97
N ASP A 67 4.55 -1.02 -10.01
CA ASP A 67 5.22 -2.32 -9.89
C ASP A 67 4.97 -2.96 -8.52
N LYS A 68 5.02 -2.18 -7.45
CA LYS A 68 4.68 -2.66 -6.10
C LYS A 68 3.23 -3.11 -5.97
N LEU A 69 2.29 -2.42 -6.61
CA LEU A 69 0.88 -2.84 -6.65
C LEU A 69 0.73 -4.19 -7.39
N TRP A 70 1.51 -4.42 -8.45
CA TRP A 70 1.54 -5.72 -9.14
C TRP A 70 2.16 -6.83 -8.30
N GLU A 71 3.24 -6.55 -7.56
CA GLU A 71 3.85 -7.50 -6.62
C GLU A 71 2.85 -7.92 -5.53
N PHE A 72 2.19 -6.93 -4.91
CA PHE A 72 1.13 -7.17 -3.94
C PHE A 72 0.02 -8.05 -4.53
N ARG A 73 -0.47 -7.70 -5.73
CA ARG A 73 -1.52 -8.49 -6.40
C ARG A 73 -1.11 -9.95 -6.58
N LYS A 74 0.12 -10.21 -7.06
CA LYS A 74 0.62 -11.59 -7.25
C LYS A 74 0.71 -12.35 -5.93
N CYS A 75 1.15 -11.69 -4.86
CA CYS A 75 1.20 -12.25 -3.51
C CYS A 75 -0.20 -12.69 -3.06
N VAL A 76 -1.19 -11.80 -3.21
CA VAL A 76 -2.60 -12.05 -2.85
C VAL A 76 -3.21 -13.17 -3.69
N GLU A 77 -3.03 -13.14 -5.02
CA GLU A 77 -3.54 -14.20 -5.91
C GLU A 77 -3.02 -15.57 -5.50
N LYS A 78 -1.73 -15.68 -5.17
CA LYS A 78 -1.14 -16.93 -4.69
C LYS A 78 -1.78 -17.43 -3.39
N ILE A 79 -2.05 -16.53 -2.44
CA ILE A 79 -2.73 -16.89 -1.18
C ILE A 79 -4.12 -17.45 -1.49
N LEU A 80 -4.90 -16.76 -2.32
CA LEU A 80 -6.27 -17.13 -2.68
C LEU A 80 -6.35 -18.42 -3.52
N GLU A 81 -5.33 -18.75 -4.29
CA GLU A 81 -5.24 -20.01 -5.05
C GLU A 81 -4.88 -21.23 -4.17
N THR A 82 -4.34 -20.99 -2.97
CA THR A 82 -3.90 -22.05 -2.06
C THR A 82 -4.97 -22.44 -1.03
N ASP A 83 -6.09 -21.69 -0.98
CA ASP A 83 -7.28 -21.93 -0.15
C ASP A 83 -8.42 -22.61 -0.91
#